data_AF-A0A954GBI9-F1
#
_entry.id   AF-A0A954GBI9-F1
#
_cell.length_a   1.000
_cell.length_b   1.000
_cell.length_c   1.000
_cell.angle_alpha   90.00
_cell.angle_beta   90.00
_cell.angle_gamma   90.00
#
_symmetry.space_group_name_H-M   'P 1'
#
loop_
_entity.id
_entity.type
_entity.pdbx_description
1 polymer ?
#
loop_
_entity_poly.entity_id
_entity_poly.type
_entity_poly.pdbx_seq_one_letter_code
_entity_poly.pdbx_strand_id
1 'polypeptide(L)'
;MTDTTKKERERRSLEAVYPVGDLEQVKATERPDFVCTVSESHHFGVEVTEFFETEAQARMQRIPGYGLDLLCGGAHRHKDDVLELKVEEVIHVSGLDGRRTNVKAFFRKTPPIQEVFDLIAQLSIIPKNLKLAGYQSGLSACDLIVTDCSGWISGYQVQDVVRALIHCSQREAIDQSPFREIHLVSTEDRRAFRTISLKQNLLAAEIYAFQIMYKEFYCENLLGHSWKNYLNPLGWYLQVRFPYLRIANYEERPEFLLGSTGCHYRANGKLLVRDTAFVHPDEVDYLPDVNFDAPPREFVEFMHTRREQFFCCFELATTRVLNAE
;
A
#
# COMPACT_ATOMS: atom_id res chain seq x y z
N MET A 1 -18.63 -18.14 15.62
CA MET A 1 -17.28 -18.33 15.03
C MET A 1 -16.30 -18.21 16.17
N THR A 2 -15.47 -19.23 16.37
CA THR A 2 -14.43 -19.20 17.40
C THR A 2 -13.34 -18.20 17.01
N ASP A 3 -12.80 -17.50 17.99
CA ASP A 3 -11.72 -16.50 17.86
C ASP A 3 -10.50 -17.05 17.08
N THR A 4 -10.26 -18.36 17.20
CA THR A 4 -9.26 -19.15 16.47
C THR A 4 -9.30 -18.91 14.96
N THR A 5 -10.50 -18.92 14.35
CA THR A 5 -10.62 -18.76 12.88
C THR A 5 -10.29 -17.34 12.40
N LYS A 6 -10.46 -16.33 13.25
CA LYS A 6 -10.13 -14.94 12.92
C LYS A 6 -8.62 -14.74 13.01
N LYS A 7 -8.02 -15.14 14.14
CA LYS A 7 -6.57 -15.02 14.34
C LYS A 7 -5.76 -15.83 13.33
N GLU A 8 -6.25 -16.98 12.89
CA GLU A 8 -5.66 -17.74 11.78
C GLU A 8 -5.65 -16.95 10.45
N ARG A 9 -6.74 -16.24 10.12
CA ARG A 9 -6.79 -15.41 8.90
C ARG A 9 -5.84 -14.21 9.00
N GLU A 10 -5.84 -13.53 10.15
CA GLU A 10 -4.91 -12.42 10.39
C GLU A 10 -3.45 -12.89 10.28
N ARG A 11 -3.14 -14.06 10.85
CA ARG A 11 -1.81 -14.69 10.75
C ARG A 11 -1.43 -15.00 9.31
N ARG A 12 -2.36 -15.48 8.48
CA ARG A 12 -2.11 -15.72 7.05
C ARG A 12 -1.82 -14.43 6.28
N SER A 13 -2.51 -13.33 6.59
CA SER A 13 -2.23 -12.03 5.99
C SER A 13 -0.87 -11.49 6.42
N LEU A 14 -0.48 -11.69 7.68
CA LEU A 14 0.87 -11.38 8.16
C LEU A 14 1.93 -12.17 7.40
N GLU A 15 1.76 -13.49 7.25
CA GLU A 15 2.70 -14.36 6.53
C GLU A 15 2.79 -14.07 5.03
N ALA A 16 1.80 -13.38 4.45
CA ALA A 16 1.85 -12.89 3.07
C ALA A 16 2.75 -11.67 2.89
N VAL A 17 3.02 -10.92 3.96
CA VAL A 17 3.92 -9.75 3.97
C VAL A 17 5.29 -10.14 4.52
N TYR A 18 5.30 -10.94 5.59
CA TYR A 18 6.49 -11.40 6.30
C TYR A 18 6.55 -12.94 6.28
N PRO A 19 7.16 -13.53 5.23
CA PRO A 19 7.33 -14.97 5.10
C PRO A 19 7.98 -15.65 6.32
N VAL A 20 7.71 -16.96 6.45
CA VAL A 20 8.30 -17.78 7.51
C VAL A 20 9.82 -17.83 7.35
N GLY A 21 10.54 -17.38 8.38
CA GLY A 21 12.01 -17.34 8.41
C GLY A 21 12.59 -15.93 8.51
N ASP A 22 11.81 -14.90 8.14
CA ASP A 22 12.26 -13.50 8.19
C ASP A 22 12.16 -12.89 9.60
N LEU A 23 11.43 -13.55 10.49
CA LEU A 23 11.16 -13.13 11.86
C LEU A 23 11.59 -14.22 12.85
N GLU A 24 12.31 -13.82 13.90
CA GLU A 24 12.70 -14.73 14.99
C GLU A 24 11.49 -15.19 15.80
N GLN A 25 10.55 -14.26 16.06
CA GLN A 25 9.35 -14.54 16.82
C GLN A 25 8.17 -13.70 16.33
N VAL A 26 6.98 -14.31 16.34
CA VAL A 26 5.72 -13.57 16.26
C VAL A 26 4.82 -13.93 17.44
N LYS A 27 4.39 -12.91 18.16
CA LYS A 27 3.49 -13.02 19.31
C LYS A 27 2.17 -12.33 19.00
N ALA A 28 1.06 -13.07 19.06
CA ALA A 28 -0.28 -12.46 18.98
C ALA A 28 -0.55 -11.61 20.22
N THR A 29 -1.10 -10.42 20.00
CA THR A 29 -1.44 -9.44 21.03
C THR A 29 -2.77 -8.75 20.71
N GLU A 30 -3.29 -7.95 21.64
CA GLU A 30 -4.54 -7.21 21.43
C GLU A 30 -4.35 -5.86 20.73
N ARG A 31 -3.22 -5.19 20.98
CA ARG A 31 -2.88 -3.86 20.43
C ARG A 31 -1.36 -3.68 20.32
N PRO A 32 -0.75 -3.86 19.14
CA PRO A 32 -1.33 -4.29 17.85
C PRO A 32 -1.79 -5.77 17.84
N ASP A 33 -2.32 -6.26 16.72
CA ASP A 33 -2.68 -7.69 16.56
C ASP A 33 -1.49 -8.65 16.71
N PHE A 34 -0.30 -8.23 16.30
CA PHE A 34 0.93 -8.99 16.44
C PHE A 34 2.12 -8.10 16.83
N VAL A 35 3.00 -8.64 17.68
CA VAL A 35 4.35 -8.12 17.88
C VAL A 35 5.32 -9.07 17.19
N CYS A 36 6.13 -8.53 16.29
CA CYS A 36 7.13 -9.23 15.51
C CYS A 36 8.53 -8.88 16.05
N THR A 37 9.36 -9.89 16.24
CA THR A 37 10.76 -9.76 16.66
C THR A 37 11.66 -10.09 15.48
N VAL A 38 12.52 -9.14 15.12
CA VAL A 38 13.59 -9.34 14.12
C VAL A 38 14.89 -9.73 14.80
N SER A 39 15.16 -9.16 15.98
CA SER A 39 16.30 -9.48 16.85
C SER A 39 15.95 -9.15 18.31
N GLU A 40 16.80 -9.52 19.27
CA GLU A 40 16.59 -9.27 20.71
C GLU A 40 16.27 -7.80 21.06
N SER A 41 16.75 -6.83 20.28
CA SER A 41 16.51 -5.41 20.48
C SER A 41 15.53 -4.78 19.48
N HIS A 42 15.14 -5.51 18.42
CA HIS A 42 14.26 -5.02 17.37
C HIS A 42 12.89 -5.69 17.41
N HIS A 43 11.90 -4.96 17.93
CA HIS A 43 10.49 -5.36 17.89
C HIS A 43 9.63 -4.31 17.19
N PHE A 44 8.71 -4.76 16.34
CA PHE A 44 7.73 -3.89 15.71
C PHE A 44 6.33 -4.50 15.75
N GLY A 45 5.33 -3.64 15.68
CA GLY A 45 3.92 -4.01 15.67
C GLY A 45 3.40 -4.30 14.27
N VAL A 46 2.42 -5.19 14.16
CA VAL A 46 1.61 -5.33 12.95
C VAL A 46 0.14 -5.38 13.31
N GLU A 47 -0.60 -4.42 12.80
CA GLU A 47 -2.06 -4.40 12.82
C GLU A 47 -2.60 -5.06 11.55
N VAL A 48 -3.63 -5.89 11.67
CA VAL A 48 -4.27 -6.51 10.51
C VAL A 48 -5.74 -6.09 10.44
N THR A 49 -6.21 -5.80 9.24
CA THR A 49 -7.62 -5.49 9.00
C THR A 49 -8.10 -6.11 7.70
N GLU A 50 -9.33 -6.61 7.72
CA GLU A 50 -10.00 -7.14 6.53
C GLU A 50 -10.85 -6.02 5.94
N PHE A 51 -10.66 -5.71 4.66
CA PHE A 51 -11.46 -4.78 3.90
C PHE A 51 -12.64 -5.51 3.24
N PHE A 52 -13.85 -5.10 3.62
CA PHE A 52 -15.08 -5.45 2.94
C PHE A 52 -15.75 -4.16 2.47
N GLU A 53 -16.30 -4.17 1.26
CA GLU A 53 -17.04 -3.02 0.74
C GLU A 53 -18.31 -2.77 1.57
N THR A 54 -19.00 -3.84 1.96
CA THR A 54 -20.21 -3.78 2.78
C THR A 54 -20.20 -4.84 3.87
N GLU A 55 -20.98 -4.61 4.93
CA GLU A 55 -21.17 -5.63 5.97
C GLU A 55 -21.88 -6.90 5.43
N ALA A 56 -22.76 -6.74 4.44
CA ALA A 56 -23.45 -7.86 3.81
C ALA A 56 -22.45 -8.81 3.14
N GLN A 57 -21.44 -8.25 2.46
CA GLN A 57 -20.33 -9.02 1.91
C GLN A 57 -19.51 -9.70 3.02
N ALA A 58 -19.23 -9.00 4.12
CA ALA A 58 -18.53 -9.59 5.27
C ALA A 58 -19.30 -10.79 5.83
N ARG A 59 -20.64 -10.67 5.98
CA ARG A 59 -21.50 -11.78 6.40
C ARG A 59 -21.49 -12.92 5.41
N MET A 60 -21.60 -12.65 4.10
CA MET A 60 -21.57 -13.66 3.04
C MET A 60 -20.29 -14.50 3.08
N GLN A 61 -19.14 -13.89 3.37
CA GLN A 61 -17.86 -14.62 3.46
C GLN A 61 -17.64 -15.31 4.80
N ARG A 62 -18.09 -14.69 5.90
CA ARG A 62 -17.82 -15.19 7.26
C ARG A 62 -18.82 -16.27 7.71
N ILE A 63 -20.05 -16.26 7.22
CA ILE A 63 -21.06 -17.26 7.58
C ILE A 63 -20.97 -18.43 6.58
N PRO A 64 -20.46 -19.62 6.98
CA PRO A 64 -20.31 -20.73 6.05
C PRO A 64 -21.65 -21.13 5.45
N GLY A 65 -21.68 -21.32 4.13
CA GLY A 65 -22.88 -21.72 3.39
C GLY A 65 -23.88 -20.59 3.12
N TYR A 66 -23.72 -19.40 3.70
CA TYR A 66 -24.75 -18.34 3.58
C TYR A 66 -25.02 -17.91 2.14
N GLY A 67 -23.98 -17.73 1.32
CA GLY A 67 -24.15 -17.43 -0.10
C GLY A 67 -24.92 -18.51 -0.86
N LEU A 68 -24.65 -19.79 -0.55
CA LEU A 68 -25.36 -20.92 -1.17
C LEU A 68 -26.82 -20.97 -0.70
N ASP A 69 -27.06 -20.77 0.59
CA ASP A 69 -28.40 -20.71 1.17
C ASP A 69 -29.26 -19.65 0.44
N LEU A 70 -28.72 -18.44 0.24
CA LEU A 70 -29.41 -17.36 -0.48
C LEU A 70 -29.71 -17.74 -1.93
N LEU A 71 -28.74 -18.33 -2.64
CA LEU A 71 -28.96 -18.82 -4.01
C LEU A 71 -30.05 -19.91 -4.07
N CYS A 72 -30.16 -20.73 -3.03
CA CYS A 72 -31.21 -21.74 -2.89
C CYS A 72 -32.57 -21.17 -2.43
N GLY A 73 -32.71 -19.85 -2.28
CA GLY A 73 -33.96 -19.20 -1.84
C GLY A 73 -34.12 -19.12 -0.32
N GLY A 74 -33.02 -19.27 0.42
CA GLY A 74 -32.96 -19.06 1.86
C GLY A 74 -33.20 -17.61 2.27
N ALA A 75 -33.45 -17.40 3.56
CA ALA A 75 -33.73 -16.08 4.11
C ALA A 75 -32.46 -15.25 4.33
N HIS A 76 -32.58 -13.94 4.11
CA HIS A 76 -31.57 -12.96 4.51
C HIS A 76 -31.41 -12.94 6.03
N ARG A 77 -30.18 -12.82 6.51
CA ARG A 77 -29.84 -12.78 7.95
C ARG A 77 -29.95 -11.37 8.53
N HIS A 78 -29.80 -10.34 7.70
CA HIS A 78 -29.91 -8.94 8.10
C HIS A 78 -30.74 -8.13 7.09
N LYS A 79 -31.35 -7.03 7.54
CA LYS A 79 -32.15 -6.14 6.68
C LYS A 79 -31.34 -5.54 5.53
N ASP A 80 -30.07 -5.22 5.77
CA ASP A 80 -29.20 -4.62 4.74
C ASP A 80 -28.81 -5.65 3.66
N ASP A 81 -28.79 -6.94 4.01
CA ASP A 81 -28.49 -8.00 3.05
C ASP A 81 -29.55 -8.06 1.94
N VAL A 82 -30.80 -7.67 2.23
CA VAL A 82 -31.90 -7.66 1.26
C VAL A 82 -31.64 -6.69 0.11
N LEU A 83 -30.96 -5.57 0.40
CA LEU A 83 -30.65 -4.54 -0.59
C LEU A 83 -29.37 -4.90 -1.37
N GLU A 84 -28.37 -5.43 -0.67
CA GLU A 84 -27.02 -5.66 -1.20
C GLU A 84 -26.83 -7.03 -1.88
N LEU A 85 -27.54 -8.08 -1.43
CA LEU A 85 -27.36 -9.47 -1.90
C LEU A 85 -28.54 -9.94 -2.76
N LYS A 86 -28.92 -9.14 -3.74
CA LYS A 86 -30.02 -9.50 -4.66
C LYS A 86 -29.63 -10.70 -5.52
N VAL A 87 -30.46 -11.73 -5.44
CA VAL A 87 -30.33 -12.94 -6.25
C VAL A 87 -31.18 -12.79 -7.51
N GLU A 88 -30.53 -12.90 -8.66
CA GLU A 88 -31.18 -12.80 -9.97
C GLU A 88 -30.90 -14.06 -10.80
N GLU A 89 -31.78 -14.38 -11.74
CA GLU A 89 -31.55 -15.45 -12.72
C GLU A 89 -30.78 -14.91 -13.93
N VAL A 90 -29.72 -15.63 -14.31
CA VAL A 90 -28.84 -15.29 -15.43
C VAL A 90 -28.65 -16.48 -16.35
N ILE A 91 -28.35 -16.20 -17.61
CA ILE A 91 -28.00 -17.24 -18.58
C ILE A 91 -26.48 -17.39 -18.59
N HIS A 92 -25.99 -18.48 -18.02
CA HIS A 92 -24.60 -18.90 -18.19
C HIS A 92 -24.43 -19.54 -19.57
N VAL A 93 -23.47 -19.06 -20.34
CA VAL A 93 -23.10 -19.60 -21.66
C VAL A 93 -21.74 -20.27 -21.54
N SER A 94 -21.71 -21.59 -21.68
CA SER A 94 -20.48 -22.36 -21.63
C SER A 94 -19.57 -22.03 -22.83
N GLY A 95 -18.31 -21.71 -22.55
CA GLY A 95 -17.33 -21.38 -23.59
C GLY A 95 -16.91 -22.57 -24.46
N LEU A 96 -17.16 -23.82 -24.01
CA LEU A 96 -16.73 -25.03 -24.71
C LEU A 96 -17.73 -25.50 -25.77
N ASP A 97 -19.03 -25.43 -25.45
CA ASP A 97 -20.12 -26.01 -26.26
C ASP A 97 -21.25 -25.02 -26.55
N GLY A 98 -21.15 -23.77 -26.07
CA GLY A 98 -22.19 -22.75 -26.24
C GLY A 98 -23.49 -23.03 -25.48
N ARG A 99 -23.52 -24.06 -24.62
CA ARG A 99 -24.72 -24.44 -23.88
C ARG A 99 -25.17 -23.30 -22.98
N ARG A 100 -26.47 -23.01 -23.02
CA ARG A 100 -27.14 -22.00 -22.21
C ARG A 100 -27.86 -22.65 -21.03
N THR A 101 -27.55 -22.20 -19.82
CA THR A 101 -28.18 -22.69 -18.58
C THR A 101 -28.60 -21.52 -17.71
N ASN A 102 -29.85 -21.53 -17.24
CA ASN A 102 -30.29 -20.58 -16.23
C ASN A 102 -29.65 -20.94 -14.89
N VAL A 103 -28.97 -19.97 -14.29
CA VAL A 103 -28.36 -20.09 -12.97
C VAL A 103 -28.73 -18.87 -12.14
N LYS A 104 -28.72 -19.00 -10.83
CA LYS A 104 -28.89 -17.85 -9.92
C LYS A 104 -27.53 -17.24 -9.63
N ALA A 105 -27.45 -15.92 -9.58
CA ALA A 105 -26.23 -15.19 -9.31
C ALA A 105 -26.50 -13.94 -8.47
N PHE A 106 -25.45 -13.46 -7.81
CA PHE A 106 -25.41 -12.12 -7.21
C PHE A 106 -24.81 -11.16 -8.22
N PHE A 107 -25.46 -10.02 -8.46
CA PHE A 107 -24.87 -8.92 -9.20
C PHE A 107 -24.36 -7.85 -8.25
N ARG A 108 -23.13 -7.40 -8.51
CA ARG A 108 -22.55 -6.23 -7.87
C ARG A 108 -22.05 -5.28 -8.95
N LYS A 109 -22.23 -3.98 -8.74
CA LYS A 109 -21.52 -2.99 -9.53
C LYS A 109 -20.05 -3.04 -9.11
N THR A 110 -19.14 -3.16 -10.08
CA THR A 110 -17.71 -3.06 -9.78
C THR A 110 -17.34 -1.58 -9.75
N PRO A 111 -16.87 -1.03 -8.62
CA PRO A 111 -16.42 0.35 -8.57
C PRO A 111 -15.12 0.51 -9.40
N PRO A 112 -14.88 1.69 -9.99
CA PRO A 112 -13.56 2.07 -10.50
C PRO A 112 -12.49 1.90 -9.43
N ILE A 113 -11.27 1.51 -9.81
CA ILE A 113 -10.19 1.25 -8.86
C ILE A 113 -9.84 2.47 -7.97
N GLN A 114 -10.02 3.69 -8.48
CA GLN A 114 -9.84 4.91 -7.68
C GLN A 114 -10.83 4.96 -6.50
N GLU A 115 -12.10 4.65 -6.76
CA GLU A 115 -13.13 4.58 -5.72
C GLU A 115 -12.83 3.43 -4.72
N VAL A 116 -12.24 2.32 -5.18
CA VAL A 116 -11.79 1.23 -4.29
C VAL A 116 -10.73 1.73 -3.30
N PHE A 117 -9.77 2.53 -3.74
CA PHE A 117 -8.76 3.10 -2.84
C PHE A 117 -9.34 4.13 -1.87
N ASP A 118 -10.30 4.94 -2.31
CA ASP A 118 -11.02 5.85 -1.42
C ASP A 118 -11.76 5.06 -0.32
N LEU A 119 -12.42 3.96 -0.68
CA LEU A 119 -13.08 3.06 0.28
C LEU A 119 -12.09 2.37 1.22
N ILE A 120 -10.96 1.86 0.73
CA ILE A 120 -9.91 1.27 1.56
C ILE A 120 -9.39 2.30 2.57
N ALA A 121 -9.13 3.52 2.13
CA ALA A 121 -8.66 4.59 3.00
C ALA A 121 -9.69 4.93 4.08
N GLN A 122 -10.95 5.14 3.70
CA GLN A 122 -12.03 5.53 4.60
C GLN A 122 -12.42 4.42 5.59
N LEU A 123 -12.53 3.18 5.13
CA LEU A 123 -13.06 2.07 5.93
C LEU A 123 -11.98 1.32 6.70
N SER A 124 -10.73 1.37 6.25
CA SER A 124 -9.62 0.61 6.87
C SER A 124 -8.52 1.50 7.43
N ILE A 125 -7.95 2.42 6.63
CA ILE A 125 -6.73 3.13 7.03
C ILE A 125 -7.01 4.25 8.05
N ILE A 126 -7.93 5.17 7.74
CA ILE A 126 -8.26 6.31 8.60
C ILE A 126 -8.69 5.87 10.01
N PRO A 127 -9.61 4.88 10.17
CA PRO A 127 -10.00 4.43 11.51
C PRO A 127 -8.86 3.79 12.30
N LYS A 128 -7.87 3.20 11.63
CA LYS A 128 -6.71 2.56 12.27
C LYS A 128 -5.63 3.58 12.62
N ASN A 129 -5.42 4.61 11.81
CA ASN A 129 -4.53 5.74 12.13
C ASN A 129 -4.89 6.34 13.51
N LEU A 130 -6.19 6.51 13.80
CA LEU A 130 -6.68 7.04 15.07
C LEU A 130 -6.41 6.10 16.27
N LYS A 131 -6.29 4.79 16.04
CA LYS A 131 -6.10 3.79 17.11
C LYS A 131 -4.64 3.57 17.47
N LEU A 132 -3.71 3.91 16.58
CA LEU A 132 -2.28 3.65 16.76
C LEU A 132 -1.74 4.28 18.05
N ALA A 133 -2.24 5.45 18.45
CA ALA A 133 -1.82 6.12 19.69
C ALA A 133 -2.02 5.28 20.97
N GLY A 134 -2.90 4.28 20.93
CA GLY A 134 -3.16 3.38 22.06
C GLY A 134 -2.34 2.08 22.06
N TYR A 135 -1.32 1.96 21.20
CA TYR A 135 -0.54 0.74 21.07
C TYR A 135 0.58 0.69 22.11
N GLN A 136 1.13 -0.51 22.35
CA GLN A 136 2.12 -0.76 23.41
C GLN A 136 3.37 0.13 23.27
N SER A 137 3.78 0.73 24.39
CA SER A 137 5.06 1.44 24.51
C SER A 137 6.22 0.45 24.39
N GLY A 138 7.19 0.72 23.51
CA GLY A 138 8.40 -0.09 23.34
C GLY A 138 8.55 -0.76 21.97
N LEU A 139 7.59 -0.58 21.06
CA LEU A 139 7.72 -0.99 19.67
C LEU A 139 8.48 0.09 18.88
N SER A 140 9.40 -0.30 18.00
CA SER A 140 10.15 0.63 17.14
C SER A 140 9.28 1.31 16.09
N ALA A 141 8.23 0.60 15.66
CA ALA A 141 7.28 1.00 14.62
C ALA A 141 6.04 0.10 14.69
N CYS A 142 5.02 0.45 13.89
CA CYS A 142 3.92 -0.45 13.61
C CYS A 142 3.55 -0.37 12.14
N ASP A 143 3.32 -1.51 11.48
CA ASP A 143 2.75 -1.56 10.13
C ASP A 143 1.27 -1.90 10.17
N LEU A 144 0.57 -1.57 9.07
CA LEU A 144 -0.82 -1.95 8.85
C LEU A 144 -0.91 -2.89 7.63
N ILE A 145 -1.57 -4.02 7.80
CA ILE A 145 -1.92 -4.93 6.71
C ILE A 145 -3.42 -4.82 6.45
N VAL A 146 -3.79 -4.38 5.25
CA VAL A 146 -5.17 -4.36 4.76
C VAL A 146 -5.37 -5.52 3.80
N THR A 147 -6.19 -6.50 4.18
CA THR A 147 -6.52 -7.64 3.32
C THR A 147 -7.77 -7.32 2.50
N ASP A 148 -7.64 -7.26 1.18
CA ASP A 148 -8.77 -7.11 0.26
C ASP A 148 -9.58 -8.40 0.21
N CYS A 149 -10.61 -8.48 1.05
CA CYS A 149 -11.57 -9.57 1.01
C CYS A 149 -12.61 -9.37 -0.10
N SER A 150 -12.70 -8.19 -0.72
CA SER A 150 -13.63 -7.88 -1.80
C SER A 150 -13.19 -8.38 -3.17
N GLY A 151 -11.92 -8.77 -3.31
CA GLY A 151 -11.34 -9.24 -4.56
C GLY A 151 -11.35 -8.15 -5.62
N TRP A 152 -11.36 -6.88 -5.20
CA TRP A 152 -11.38 -5.74 -6.11
C TRP A 152 -10.02 -5.44 -6.69
N ILE A 153 -8.95 -5.73 -5.96
CA ILE A 153 -7.59 -5.42 -6.37
C ILE A 153 -7.00 -6.55 -7.23
N SER A 154 -7.43 -7.79 -7.02
CA SER A 154 -6.86 -8.97 -7.70
C SER A 154 -7.03 -8.94 -9.21
N GLY A 155 -8.07 -8.29 -9.72
CA GLY A 155 -8.34 -8.17 -11.16
C GLY A 155 -7.49 -7.13 -11.89
N TYR A 156 -6.73 -6.29 -11.19
CA TYR A 156 -5.95 -5.21 -11.80
C TYR A 156 -4.46 -5.54 -11.87
N GLN A 157 -3.75 -4.97 -12.84
CA GLN A 157 -2.30 -5.02 -12.87
C GLN A 157 -1.71 -4.11 -11.78
N VAL A 158 -0.54 -4.44 -11.25
CA VAL A 158 0.13 -3.62 -10.21
C VAL A 158 0.28 -2.16 -10.65
N GLN A 159 0.51 -1.92 -11.95
CA GLN A 159 0.64 -0.58 -12.50
C GLN A 159 -0.65 0.23 -12.35
N ASP A 160 -1.81 -0.37 -12.65
CA ASP A 160 -3.10 0.28 -12.50
C ASP A 160 -3.42 0.55 -11.02
N VAL A 161 -3.02 -0.37 -10.13
CA VAL A 161 -3.16 -0.21 -8.69
C VAL A 161 -2.33 0.97 -8.18
N VAL A 162 -1.06 1.08 -8.60
CA VAL A 162 -0.19 2.21 -8.22
C VAL A 162 -0.71 3.52 -8.82
N ARG A 163 -1.18 3.53 -10.07
CA ARG A 163 -1.82 4.70 -10.68
C ARG A 163 -3.05 5.13 -9.88
N ALA A 164 -3.91 4.19 -9.50
CA ALA A 164 -5.09 4.48 -8.70
C ALA A 164 -4.72 5.05 -7.31
N LEU A 165 -3.69 4.49 -6.68
CA LEU A 165 -3.15 4.99 -5.41
C LEU A 165 -2.66 6.44 -5.50
N ILE A 166 -1.95 6.79 -6.58
CA ILE A 166 -1.46 8.16 -6.84
C ILE A 166 -2.61 9.17 -6.96
N HIS A 167 -3.72 8.76 -7.59
CA HIS A 167 -4.91 9.58 -7.85
C HIS A 167 -6.02 9.42 -6.80
N CYS A 168 -5.78 8.67 -5.74
CA CYS A 168 -6.73 8.48 -4.65
C CYS A 168 -7.05 9.83 -4.00
N SER A 169 -8.34 10.17 -3.85
CA SER A 169 -8.75 11.43 -3.21
C SER A 169 -8.34 11.45 -1.73
N GLN A 170 -8.23 10.27 -1.12
CA GLN A 170 -7.81 10.06 0.27
C GLN A 170 -6.31 9.79 0.40
N ARG A 171 -5.51 10.08 -0.62
CA ARG A 171 -4.06 9.81 -0.60
C ARG A 171 -3.36 10.40 0.62
N GLU A 172 -3.78 11.58 1.09
CA GLU A 172 -3.21 12.23 2.27
C GLU A 172 -3.29 11.35 3.52
N ALA A 173 -4.37 10.58 3.69
CA ALA A 173 -4.52 9.65 4.82
C ALA A 173 -3.51 8.49 4.80
N ILE A 174 -2.96 8.18 3.62
CA ILE A 174 -1.93 7.17 3.41
C ILE A 174 -0.55 7.81 3.62
N ASP A 175 -0.29 8.93 2.94
CA ASP A 175 0.98 9.69 3.03
C ASP A 175 1.30 10.08 4.48
N GLN A 176 0.28 10.55 5.22
CA GLN A 176 0.41 11.02 6.61
C GLN A 176 0.03 9.96 7.65
N SER A 177 -0.19 8.71 7.24
CA SER A 177 -0.45 7.64 8.19
C SER A 177 0.73 7.48 9.14
N PRO A 178 0.50 7.34 10.46
CA PRO A 178 1.56 7.13 11.43
C PRO A 178 2.06 5.68 11.47
N PHE A 179 1.41 4.74 10.75
CA PHE A 179 2.00 3.42 10.50
C PHE A 179 3.30 3.59 9.73
N ARG A 180 4.31 2.77 10.01
CA ARG A 180 5.57 2.76 9.25
C ARG A 180 5.27 2.44 7.79
N GLU A 181 4.73 1.27 7.49
CA GLU A 181 4.23 0.92 6.16
C GLU A 181 2.75 0.47 6.21
N ILE A 182 2.06 0.62 5.09
CA ILE A 182 0.73 0.06 4.86
C ILE A 182 0.83 -0.93 3.70
N HIS A 183 0.56 -2.20 3.97
CA HIS A 183 0.55 -3.25 2.96
C HIS A 183 -0.89 -3.58 2.57
N LEU A 184 -1.16 -3.57 1.28
CA LEU A 184 -2.39 -4.09 0.70
C LEU A 184 -2.15 -5.52 0.24
N VAL A 185 -2.88 -6.46 0.83
CA VAL A 185 -2.80 -7.88 0.50
C VAL A 185 -4.07 -8.28 -0.26
N SER A 186 -3.92 -8.77 -1.48
CA SER A 186 -5.01 -9.32 -2.29
C SER A 186 -4.74 -10.77 -2.66
N THR A 187 -5.79 -11.53 -2.95
CA THR A 187 -5.67 -12.94 -3.35
C THR A 187 -5.65 -13.06 -4.87
N GLU A 188 -4.56 -13.57 -5.44
CA GLU A 188 -4.38 -13.64 -6.89
C GLU A 188 -5.00 -14.92 -7.48
N ASP A 189 -4.84 -16.08 -6.82
CA ASP A 189 -5.43 -17.35 -7.26
C ASP A 189 -5.45 -18.40 -6.12
N ARG A 190 -6.50 -18.41 -5.29
CA ARG A 190 -6.82 -19.35 -4.16
C ARG A 190 -5.69 -19.75 -3.17
N ARG A 191 -4.43 -19.40 -3.42
CA ARG A 191 -3.19 -19.85 -2.76
C ARG A 191 -2.07 -18.82 -2.83
N ALA A 192 -2.00 -17.99 -3.87
CA ALA A 192 -1.03 -16.91 -3.96
C ALA A 192 -1.62 -15.59 -3.42
N PHE A 193 -0.83 -14.90 -2.61
CA PHE A 193 -1.10 -13.54 -2.19
C PHE A 193 -0.26 -12.58 -3.01
N ARG A 194 -0.86 -11.45 -3.38
CA ARG A 194 -0.17 -10.29 -3.92
C ARG A 194 -0.10 -9.22 -2.84
N THR A 195 1.10 -8.76 -2.55
CA THR A 195 1.36 -7.73 -1.54
C THR A 195 1.82 -6.44 -2.23
N ILE A 196 1.22 -5.31 -1.86
CA ILE A 196 1.54 -3.99 -2.40
C ILE A 196 1.79 -3.03 -1.24
N SER A 197 3.04 -2.63 -1.06
CA SER A 197 3.47 -1.64 -0.06
C SER A 197 3.12 -0.22 -0.54
N LEU A 198 2.17 0.44 0.11
CA LEU A 198 1.59 1.67 -0.40
C LEU A 198 2.58 2.83 -0.34
N LYS A 199 3.25 3.05 0.79
CA LYS A 199 4.19 4.17 0.95
C LYS A 199 5.45 3.99 0.12
N GLN A 200 5.97 2.77 0.03
CA GLN A 200 7.04 2.41 -0.92
C GLN A 200 6.71 2.86 -2.36
N ASN A 201 5.54 2.47 -2.86
CA ASN A 201 5.13 2.79 -4.23
C ASN A 201 4.90 4.30 -4.42
N LEU A 202 4.37 4.98 -3.39
CA LEU A 202 4.21 6.44 -3.39
C LEU A 202 5.56 7.17 -3.42
N LEU A 203 6.54 6.74 -2.61
CA LEU A 203 7.89 7.31 -2.63
C LEU A 203 8.55 7.12 -4.00
N ALA A 204 8.50 5.91 -4.55
CA ALA A 204 9.07 5.60 -5.86
C ALA A 204 8.42 6.46 -6.98
N ALA A 205 7.09 6.61 -6.95
CA ALA A 205 6.37 7.45 -7.90
C ALA A 205 6.78 8.93 -7.81
N GLU A 206 6.93 9.46 -6.59
CA GLU A 206 7.35 10.85 -6.38
C GLU A 206 8.80 11.11 -6.82
N ILE A 207 9.72 10.18 -6.55
CA ILE A 207 11.11 10.28 -7.03
C ILE A 207 11.16 10.26 -8.55
N TYR A 208 10.39 9.38 -9.19
CA TYR A 208 10.37 9.28 -10.65
C TYR A 208 9.74 10.53 -11.30
N ALA A 209 8.64 11.03 -10.73
CA ALA A 209 8.02 12.28 -11.18
C ALA A 209 8.99 13.46 -11.06
N PHE A 210 9.67 13.57 -9.91
CA PHE A 210 10.71 14.57 -9.70
C PHE A 210 11.82 14.46 -10.73
N GLN A 211 12.31 13.26 -11.02
CA GLN A 211 13.39 13.05 -11.97
C GLN A 211 13.04 13.55 -13.38
N ILE A 212 11.79 13.33 -13.82
CA ILE A 212 11.32 13.80 -15.12
C ILE A 212 11.22 15.31 -15.15
N MET A 213 10.54 15.90 -14.16
CA MET A 213 10.38 17.36 -14.06
C MET A 213 11.73 18.08 -13.91
N TYR A 214 12.67 17.50 -13.15
CA TYR A 214 14.03 18.02 -13.01
C TYR A 214 14.77 18.02 -14.34
N LYS A 215 14.68 16.93 -15.12
CA LYS A 215 15.30 16.86 -16.46
C LYS A 215 14.69 17.89 -17.40
N GLU A 216 13.37 17.99 -17.46
CA GLU A 216 12.69 18.99 -18.29
C GLU A 216 13.16 20.40 -17.95
N PHE A 217 13.13 20.77 -16.67
CA PHE A 217 13.52 22.11 -16.25
C PHE A 217 15.02 22.41 -16.45
N TYR A 218 15.92 21.50 -16.05
CA TYR A 218 17.36 21.78 -16.05
C TYR A 218 18.08 21.45 -17.36
N CYS A 219 17.60 20.51 -18.18
CA CYS A 219 18.15 20.28 -19.52
C CYS A 219 17.83 21.45 -20.46
N GLU A 220 16.69 22.12 -20.28
CA GLU A 220 16.37 23.36 -21.01
C GLU A 220 17.26 24.55 -20.59
N ASN A 221 17.83 24.50 -19.37
CA ASN A 221 18.55 25.62 -18.75
C ASN A 221 20.10 25.47 -18.68
N LEU A 222 20.69 24.44 -19.30
CA LEU A 222 22.16 24.27 -19.49
C LEU A 222 23.04 24.33 -18.22
N LEU A 223 22.50 24.04 -17.02
CA LEU A 223 23.29 24.01 -15.79
C LEU A 223 24.04 22.68 -15.63
N GLY A 224 25.31 22.73 -15.22
CA GLY A 224 26.14 21.56 -14.98
C GLY A 224 25.50 20.57 -13.99
N HIS A 225 25.41 19.30 -14.38
CA HIS A 225 24.81 18.24 -13.59
C HIS A 225 25.82 17.74 -12.54
N SER A 226 25.83 18.36 -11.36
CA SER A 226 26.41 17.74 -10.16
C SER A 226 25.35 16.91 -9.45
N TRP A 227 25.73 15.78 -8.85
CA TRP A 227 24.79 14.98 -8.05
C TRP A 227 24.24 15.77 -6.87
N LYS A 228 25.02 16.69 -6.29
CA LYS A 228 24.56 17.61 -5.24
C LYS A 228 23.45 18.53 -5.74
N ASN A 229 23.54 19.00 -6.98
CA ASN A 229 22.54 19.87 -7.62
C ASN A 229 21.21 19.13 -7.85
N TYR A 230 21.21 17.79 -7.85
CA TYR A 230 20.00 16.97 -7.97
C TYR A 230 19.47 16.52 -6.59
N LEU A 231 20.35 16.04 -5.71
CA LEU A 231 19.95 15.49 -4.42
C LEU A 231 19.44 16.57 -3.46
N ASN A 232 19.97 17.79 -3.49
CA ASN A 232 19.43 18.88 -2.67
C ASN A 232 17.96 19.17 -3.00
N PRO A 233 17.60 19.54 -4.25
CA PRO A 233 16.21 19.85 -4.54
C PRO A 233 15.29 18.62 -4.44
N LEU A 234 15.79 17.40 -4.70
CA LEU A 234 15.03 16.17 -4.46
C LEU A 234 14.73 16.00 -2.96
N GLY A 235 15.74 16.15 -2.12
CA GLY A 235 15.61 15.99 -0.68
C GLY A 235 14.66 17.01 -0.08
N TRP A 236 14.77 18.28 -0.49
CA TRP A 236 13.82 19.32 -0.11
C TRP A 236 12.39 18.97 -0.55
N TYR A 237 12.22 18.54 -1.81
CA TYR A 237 10.92 18.15 -2.36
C TYR A 237 10.27 17.02 -1.56
N LEU A 238 11.04 15.97 -1.26
CA LEU A 238 10.55 14.81 -0.51
C LEU A 238 10.23 15.16 0.95
N GLN A 239 11.03 16.00 1.62
CA GLN A 239 10.75 16.46 2.98
C GLN A 239 9.46 17.27 3.07
N VAL A 240 9.20 18.15 2.10
CA VAL A 240 7.94 18.89 2.02
C VAL A 240 6.76 17.95 1.78
N ARG A 241 6.95 16.90 0.98
CA ARG A 241 5.88 15.98 0.60
C ARG A 241 5.54 14.95 1.68
N PHE A 242 6.54 14.46 2.39
CA PHE A 242 6.43 13.34 3.32
C PHE A 242 6.91 13.76 4.71
N PRO A 243 5.99 14.15 5.63
CA PRO A 243 6.36 14.64 6.96
C PRO A 243 7.15 13.62 7.82
N TYR A 244 7.01 12.33 7.52
CA TYR A 244 7.70 11.23 8.21
C TYR A 244 8.93 10.71 7.45
N LEU A 245 9.36 11.41 6.41
CA LEU A 245 10.58 11.08 5.71
C LEU A 245 11.76 11.22 6.67
N ARG A 246 12.54 10.15 6.80
CA ARG A 246 13.81 10.17 7.52
C ARG A 246 14.94 10.16 6.51
N ILE A 247 16.07 10.76 6.87
CA ILE A 247 17.27 10.75 6.05
C ILE A 247 18.34 10.01 6.84
N ALA A 248 19.00 9.09 6.18
CA ALA A 248 20.13 8.36 6.72
C ALA A 248 21.34 8.51 5.81
N ASN A 249 22.51 8.21 6.36
CA ASN A 249 23.72 8.01 5.61
C ASN A 249 23.85 6.53 5.25
N TYR A 250 23.93 6.23 3.97
CA TYR A 250 24.19 4.89 3.46
C TYR A 250 25.32 4.98 2.42
N GLU A 251 26.44 4.31 2.69
CA GLU A 251 27.64 4.37 1.83
C GLU A 251 28.08 5.81 1.50
N GLU A 252 28.14 6.68 2.53
CA GLU A 252 28.52 8.10 2.42
C GLU A 252 27.56 8.97 1.58
N ARG A 253 26.31 8.52 1.42
CA ARG A 253 25.28 9.20 0.62
C ARG A 253 23.96 9.29 1.37
N PRO A 254 23.16 10.33 1.10
CA PRO A 254 21.84 10.43 1.69
C PRO A 254 20.94 9.34 1.13
N GLU A 255 20.31 8.62 2.03
CA GLU A 255 19.22 7.70 1.78
C GLU A 255 17.93 8.27 2.33
N PHE A 256 16.90 8.27 1.49
CA PHE A 256 15.55 8.71 1.82
C PHE A 256 14.75 7.52 2.33
N LEU A 257 14.38 7.56 3.61
CA LEU A 257 13.64 6.50 4.29
C LEU A 257 12.17 6.91 4.46
N LEU A 258 11.26 6.18 3.81
CA LEU A 258 9.82 6.30 4.03
C LEU A 258 9.24 4.93 4.34
N GLY A 259 8.65 4.79 5.54
CA GLY A 259 8.13 3.52 6.01
C GLY A 259 9.22 2.45 6.15
N SER A 260 9.02 1.30 5.52
CA SER A 260 10.00 0.22 5.43
C SER A 260 10.86 0.31 4.15
N THR A 261 10.88 1.44 3.46
CA THR A 261 11.63 1.60 2.21
C THR A 261 12.75 2.62 2.36
N GLY A 262 13.93 2.25 1.89
CA GLY A 262 15.05 3.16 1.65
C GLY A 262 15.32 3.37 0.17
N CYS A 263 15.51 4.62 -0.23
CA CYS A 263 15.82 5.03 -1.59
C CYS A 263 17.12 5.83 -1.60
N HIS A 264 18.13 5.39 -2.34
CA HIS A 264 19.37 6.15 -2.52
C HIS A 264 19.93 6.05 -3.94
N TYR A 265 20.77 7.01 -4.33
CA TYR A 265 21.40 7.01 -5.65
C TYR A 265 22.83 6.47 -5.59
N ARG A 266 23.12 5.43 -6.38
CA ARG A 266 24.48 4.91 -6.56
C ARG A 266 25.38 5.89 -7.32
N ALA A 267 26.69 5.65 -7.31
CA ALA A 267 27.67 6.51 -8.00
C ALA A 267 27.42 6.69 -9.50
N ASN A 268 26.80 5.69 -10.13
CA ASN A 268 26.41 5.70 -11.53
C ASN A 268 25.06 6.41 -11.81
N GLY A 269 24.46 7.05 -10.81
CA GLY A 269 23.18 7.75 -10.93
C GLY A 269 21.95 6.84 -10.99
N LYS A 270 22.09 5.52 -10.79
CA LYS A 270 20.95 4.61 -10.67
C LYS A 270 20.34 4.74 -9.27
N LEU A 271 19.02 4.83 -9.22
CA LEU A 271 18.23 4.72 -8.00
C LEU A 271 18.26 3.25 -7.53
N LEU A 272 18.67 3.02 -6.29
CA LEU A 272 18.46 1.77 -5.57
C LEU A 272 17.31 1.96 -4.60
N VAL A 273 16.37 1.01 -4.60
CA VAL A 273 15.29 0.89 -3.63
C VAL A 273 15.59 -0.35 -2.80
N ARG A 274 15.64 -0.22 -1.48
CA ARG A 274 15.87 -1.33 -0.55
C ARG A 274 14.75 -1.44 0.45
N ASP A 275 14.45 -2.67 0.84
CA ASP A 275 13.61 -2.94 1.99
C ASP A 275 14.44 -2.73 3.28
N THR A 276 13.93 -1.88 4.17
CA THR A 276 14.50 -1.57 5.47
C THR A 276 13.61 -2.05 6.62
N ALA A 277 12.60 -2.90 6.34
CA ALA A 277 11.70 -3.45 7.36
C ALA A 277 12.45 -4.14 8.50
N PHE A 278 13.58 -4.79 8.18
CA PHE A 278 14.39 -5.59 9.11
C PHE A 278 15.63 -4.85 9.64
N VAL A 279 15.94 -3.67 9.13
CA VAL A 279 17.10 -2.90 9.59
C VAL A 279 16.79 -2.28 10.94
N HIS A 280 17.63 -2.54 11.94
CA HIS A 280 17.42 -1.96 13.27
C HIS A 280 17.57 -0.42 13.19
N PRO A 281 16.69 0.38 13.84
CA PRO A 281 16.85 1.84 13.85
C PRO A 281 18.25 2.30 14.28
N ASP A 282 18.82 1.70 15.32
CA ASP A 282 20.19 2.00 15.78
C ASP A 282 21.32 1.61 14.80
N GLU A 283 21.05 0.76 13.81
CA GLU A 283 22.01 0.47 12.72
C GLU A 283 21.97 1.51 11.61
N VAL A 284 20.98 2.41 11.66
CA VAL A 284 20.81 3.49 10.69
C VAL A 284 21.52 4.73 11.20
N ASP A 285 22.54 5.16 10.46
CA ASP A 285 23.23 6.44 10.68
C ASP A 285 22.31 7.59 10.24
N TYR A 286 21.33 7.94 11.10
CA TYR A 286 20.38 9.00 10.80
C TYR A 286 21.08 10.35 10.72
N LEU A 287 20.61 11.17 9.79
CA LEU A 287 21.07 12.54 9.58
C LEU A 287 19.96 13.52 10.00
N PRO A 288 19.75 13.74 11.33
CA PRO A 288 18.60 14.47 11.85
C PRO A 288 18.53 15.95 11.41
N ASP A 289 19.69 16.53 11.08
CA ASP A 289 19.83 17.96 10.76
C ASP A 289 20.15 18.22 9.29
N VAL A 290 19.89 17.26 8.38
CA VAL A 290 20.05 17.52 6.94
C VAL A 290 18.94 18.46 6.48
N ASN A 291 19.32 19.72 6.35
CA ASN A 291 18.51 20.74 5.71
C ASN A 291 18.91 20.82 4.24
N PHE A 292 18.01 20.38 3.37
CA PHE A 292 18.21 20.53 1.94
C PHE A 292 17.83 21.95 1.51
N ASP A 293 18.70 22.59 0.76
CA ASP A 293 18.40 23.92 0.22
C ASP A 293 17.16 23.87 -0.68
N ALA A 294 16.26 24.82 -0.47
CA ALA A 294 15.13 25.00 -1.35
C ALA A 294 15.62 25.27 -2.79
N PRO A 295 15.03 24.63 -3.81
CA PRO A 295 15.34 24.96 -5.18
C PRO A 295 14.95 26.41 -5.53
N PRO A 296 15.43 26.92 -6.67
CA PRO A 296 14.93 28.18 -7.23
C PRO A 296 13.40 28.19 -7.29
N ARG A 297 12.80 29.34 -6.97
CA ARG A 297 11.34 29.49 -6.89
C ARG A 297 10.64 29.08 -8.19
N GLU A 298 11.26 29.36 -9.32
CA GLU A 298 10.79 29.02 -10.66
C GLU A 298 10.65 27.49 -10.82
N PHE A 299 11.57 26.71 -10.25
CA PHE A 299 11.49 25.25 -10.27
C PHE A 299 10.36 24.75 -9.37
N VAL A 300 10.14 25.36 -8.20
CA VAL A 300 9.03 25.01 -7.30
C VAL A 300 7.68 25.27 -7.99
N GLU A 301 7.51 26.44 -8.61
CA GLU A 301 6.29 26.81 -9.35
C GLU A 301 6.07 25.89 -10.57
N PHE A 302 7.14 25.55 -11.30
CA PHE A 302 7.12 24.57 -12.38
C PHE A 302 6.65 23.18 -11.90
N MET A 303 7.24 22.68 -10.81
CA MET A 303 6.89 21.39 -10.20
C MET A 303 5.43 21.34 -9.79
N HIS A 304 4.90 22.39 -9.16
CA HIS A 304 3.49 22.45 -8.77
C HIS A 304 2.55 22.33 -9.97
N THR A 305 2.85 23.03 -11.06
CA THR A 305 2.01 23.03 -12.27
C THR A 305 2.12 21.73 -13.04
N ARG A 306 3.34 21.19 -13.18
CA ARG A 306 3.61 19.99 -13.97
C ARG A 306 3.24 18.70 -13.27
N ARG A 307 3.31 18.64 -11.95
CA ARG A 307 3.02 17.42 -11.19
C ARG A 307 1.60 16.90 -11.44
N GLU A 308 0.61 17.79 -11.47
CA GLU A 308 -0.78 17.40 -11.77
C GLU A 308 -0.91 16.85 -13.19
N GLN A 309 -0.27 17.50 -14.16
CA GLN A 309 -0.24 17.03 -15.55
C GLN A 309 0.50 15.69 -15.70
N PHE A 310 1.61 15.54 -14.97
CA PHE A 310 2.45 14.35 -15.02
C PHE A 310 1.71 13.13 -14.54
N PHE A 311 1.03 13.23 -13.38
CA PHE A 311 0.27 12.09 -12.88
C PHE A 311 -0.92 11.77 -13.78
N CYS A 312 -1.61 12.77 -14.37
CA CYS A 312 -2.65 12.54 -15.37
C CYS A 312 -2.16 11.78 -16.61
N CYS A 313 -0.90 11.97 -17.01
CA CYS A 313 -0.28 11.32 -18.17
C CYS A 313 0.61 10.13 -17.79
N PHE A 314 0.53 9.65 -16.55
CA PHE A 314 1.48 8.68 -16.03
C PHE A 314 1.23 7.28 -16.60
N GLU A 315 1.94 6.97 -17.69
CA GLU A 315 2.16 5.61 -18.17
C GLU A 315 3.38 5.03 -17.46
N LEU A 316 3.10 4.08 -16.56
CA LEU A 316 4.10 3.44 -15.73
C LEU A 316 5.03 2.56 -16.56
N ALA A 317 6.28 3.00 -16.76
CA ALA A 317 7.37 2.15 -17.23
C ALA A 317 7.92 1.22 -16.12
N THR A 318 7.06 0.70 -15.22
CA THR A 318 7.50 0.08 -13.95
C THR A 318 7.85 -1.39 -13.98
N THR A 319 7.89 -2.05 -15.12
CA THR A 319 8.38 -3.44 -15.13
C THR A 319 9.89 -3.54 -14.84
N ARG A 320 10.63 -2.41 -14.80
CA ARG A 320 12.09 -2.40 -14.56
C ARG A 320 12.56 -1.88 -13.20
N VAL A 321 11.76 -1.07 -12.47
CA VAL A 321 12.23 -0.49 -11.19
C VAL A 321 11.99 -1.44 -10.01
N LEU A 322 11.03 -2.36 -10.12
CA LEU A 322 10.66 -3.29 -9.04
C LEU A 322 11.27 -4.69 -9.17
N ASN A 323 12.02 -4.96 -10.26
CA ASN A 323 12.78 -6.21 -10.47
C ASN A 323 14.30 -5.99 -10.34
N ALA A 324 14.73 -5.00 -9.56
CA ALA A 324 16.15 -4.80 -9.29
C ALA A 324 16.62 -5.89 -8.33
N GLU A 325 17.38 -6.85 -8.87
CA GLU A 325 18.17 -7.87 -8.16
C GLU A 325 19.04 -7.28 -7.05
#